data_AF-A0A523BLJ1-F1
#
_entry.id   AF-A0A523BLJ1-F1
#
_cell.length_a   1.000
_cell.length_b   1.000
_cell.length_c   1.000
_cell.angle_alpha   90.00
_cell.angle_beta   90.00
_cell.angle_gamma   90.00
#
_symmetry.space_group_name_H-M   'P 1'
#
loop_
_entity.id
_entity.type
_entity.pdbx_description
1 polymer ?
#
loop_
_entity_poly.entity_id
_entity_poly.type
_entity_poly.pdbx_seq_one_letter_code
_entity_poly.pdbx_strand_id
1 'polypeptide(L)'
;MLKRLDRHEEQLVKLREDMNRGFELIERRISALGARWGLQTEKAFREGLKGILEKEFGVKIERWIEKDKEGMVYDHPSDVELDVVKDGKTMLIEVSSHVKASDIPIFRRKAEFYEKVTGVRADRLVIVTPYADDRALEMAKEFGIEIYTKV
;
A
#
# COMPACT_ATOMS: atom_id res chain seq x y z
N MET A 1 -9.69 -7.62 23.24
CA MET A 1 -9.37 -7.75 21.80
C MET A 1 -9.91 -6.57 20.99
N LEU A 2 -11.20 -6.22 21.07
CA LEU A 2 -11.77 -5.05 20.38
C LEU A 2 -10.99 -3.74 20.64
N LYS A 3 -10.76 -3.37 21.91
CA LYS A 3 -10.01 -2.15 22.28
C LYS A 3 -8.59 -2.00 21.69
N ARG A 4 -7.96 -3.10 21.25
CA ARG A 4 -6.62 -3.06 20.64
C ARG A 4 -6.72 -2.82 19.13
N LEU A 5 -7.76 -3.36 18.49
CA LEU A 5 -8.09 -3.07 17.10
C LEU A 5 -8.51 -1.61 16.94
N ASP A 6 -9.40 -1.11 17.80
CA ASP A 6 -9.85 0.28 17.78
C ASP A 6 -8.65 1.25 17.96
N ARG A 7 -7.70 0.89 18.85
CA ARG A 7 -6.48 1.68 19.08
C ARG A 7 -5.52 1.63 17.89
N HIS A 8 -5.39 0.49 17.23
CA HIS A 8 -4.56 0.38 16.02
C HIS A 8 -5.20 1.16 14.85
N GLU A 9 -6.53 1.20 14.77
CA GLU A 9 -7.27 1.97 13.79
C GLU A 9 -7.13 3.48 14.03
N GLU A 10 -7.26 3.94 15.29
CA GLU A 10 -6.98 5.33 15.69
C GLU A 10 -5.53 5.74 15.39
N GLN A 11 -4.56 4.86 15.66
CA GLN A 11 -3.16 5.10 15.33
C GLN A 11 -2.97 5.22 13.81
N LEU A 12 -3.60 4.34 13.01
CA LEU A 12 -3.55 4.39 11.54
C LEU A 12 -4.14 5.68 10.99
N VAL A 13 -5.23 6.19 11.57
CA VAL A 13 -5.82 7.48 11.21
C VAL A 13 -4.86 8.63 11.54
N LYS A 14 -4.25 8.62 12.73
CA LYS A 14 -3.31 9.68 13.13
C LYS A 14 -2.03 9.67 12.27
N LEU A 15 -1.52 8.48 11.96
CA LEU A 15 -0.40 8.33 11.04
C LEU A 15 -0.75 8.85 9.65
N ARG A 16 -1.96 8.55 9.16
CA ARG A 16 -2.45 9.07 7.89
C ARG A 16 -2.43 10.61 7.89
N GLU A 17 -2.88 11.26 8.96
CA GLU A 17 -2.83 12.72 9.08
C GLU A 17 -1.39 13.28 9.07
N ASP A 18 -0.48 12.66 9.82
CA ASP A 18 0.92 13.07 9.90
C ASP A 18 1.67 12.84 8.58
N MET A 19 1.37 11.72 7.90
CA MET A 19 1.85 11.43 6.55
C MET A 19 1.33 12.46 5.55
N ASN A 20 0.05 12.80 5.59
CA ASN A 20 -0.55 13.80 4.69
C ASN A 20 0.11 15.17 4.85
N ARG A 21 0.44 15.58 6.07
CA ARG A 21 1.21 16.80 6.33
C ARG A 21 2.63 16.72 5.78
N GLY A 22 3.31 15.59 6.00
CA GLY A 22 4.64 15.33 5.43
C GLY A 22 4.63 15.40 3.89
N PHE A 23 3.58 14.88 3.26
CA PHE A 23 3.42 14.86 1.82
C PHE A 23 3.12 16.23 1.23
N GLU A 24 2.24 17.03 1.83
CA GLU A 24 2.04 18.41 1.39
C GLU A 24 3.34 19.23 1.44
N LEU A 25 4.19 19.00 2.45
CA LEU A 25 5.47 19.68 2.58
C LEU A 25 6.45 19.27 1.47
N ILE A 26 6.48 17.99 1.12
CA ILE A 26 7.32 17.46 0.05
C ILE A 26 6.82 17.95 -1.31
N GLU A 27 5.52 17.86 -1.57
CA GLU A 27 4.88 18.33 -2.81
C GLU A 27 5.14 19.83 -3.03
N ARG A 28 4.94 20.68 -2.00
CA ARG A 28 5.19 22.13 -2.12
C ARG A 28 6.65 22.45 -2.44
N ARG A 29 7.60 21.73 -1.84
CA ARG A 29 9.04 21.93 -2.08
C ARG A 29 9.45 21.48 -3.49
N ILE A 30 8.82 20.43 -4.03
CA ILE A 30 9.13 19.88 -5.35
C ILE A 30 8.43 20.68 -6.47
N SER A 31 7.18 21.10 -6.26
CA SER A 31 6.44 21.97 -7.18
C SER A 31 7.13 23.32 -7.38
N ALA A 32 7.78 23.86 -6.33
CA ALA A 32 8.62 25.05 -6.42
C ALA A 32 9.91 24.86 -7.26
N LEU A 33 10.34 23.62 -7.49
CA LEU A 33 11.55 23.27 -8.25
C LEU A 33 11.25 22.86 -9.71
N GLY A 34 9.99 22.85 -10.16
CA GLY A 34 9.62 22.59 -11.55
C GLY A 34 9.96 21.18 -12.08
N ALA A 35 10.31 20.24 -11.19
CA ALA A 35 10.75 18.90 -11.58
C ALA A 35 9.55 18.00 -11.90
N ARG A 36 9.54 17.46 -13.13
CA ARG A 36 8.60 16.41 -13.55
C ARG A 36 8.77 15.20 -12.64
N TRP A 37 7.67 14.74 -12.03
CA TRP A 37 7.62 13.52 -11.21
C TRP A 37 8.21 12.33 -11.98
N GLY A 38 9.20 11.66 -11.40
CA GLY A 38 9.84 10.48 -11.98
C GLY A 38 9.94 9.32 -10.97
N LEU A 39 10.26 8.12 -11.48
CA LEU A 39 10.38 6.84 -10.76
C LEU A 39 11.23 6.89 -9.48
N GLN A 40 12.25 7.77 -9.42
CA GLN A 40 13.08 7.92 -8.21
C GLN A 40 12.33 8.58 -7.05
N THR A 41 11.36 9.45 -7.34
CA THR A 41 10.52 10.09 -6.32
C THR A 41 9.52 9.10 -5.74
N GLU A 42 8.94 8.23 -6.58
CA GLU A 42 7.98 7.22 -6.13
C GLU A 42 8.64 6.17 -5.23
N LYS A 43 9.85 5.72 -5.57
CA LYS A 43 10.62 4.82 -4.70
C LYS A 43 10.96 5.50 -3.37
N ALA A 44 11.49 6.73 -3.40
CA ALA A 44 11.79 7.48 -2.17
C ALA A 44 10.53 7.71 -1.31
N PHE A 45 9.39 7.97 -1.96
CA PHE A 45 8.09 8.09 -1.32
C PHE A 45 7.68 6.79 -0.62
N ARG A 46 7.74 5.66 -1.35
CA ARG A 46 7.42 4.33 -0.84
C ARG A 46 8.27 3.97 0.38
N GLU A 47 9.59 4.13 0.26
CA GLU A 47 10.52 3.83 1.35
C GLU A 47 10.32 4.76 2.56
N GLY A 48 10.05 6.05 2.32
CA GLY A 48 9.73 7.00 3.39
C GLY A 48 8.46 6.60 4.15
N LEU A 49 7.43 6.16 3.42
CA LEU A 49 6.17 5.75 4.02
C LEU A 49 6.26 4.45 4.81
N LYS A 50 6.98 3.47 4.28
CA LYS A 50 7.31 2.24 5.00
C LYS A 50 8.05 2.55 6.29
N GLY A 51 9.08 3.39 6.23
CA GLY A 51 9.85 3.77 7.42
C GLY A 51 9.01 4.45 8.50
N ILE A 52 7.98 5.21 8.11
CA ILE A 52 7.01 5.80 9.04
C ILE A 52 6.11 4.72 9.65
N LEU A 53 5.55 3.82 8.82
CA LEU A 53 4.71 2.70 9.28
C LEU A 53 5.45 1.79 10.26
N GLU A 54 6.70 1.42 9.98
CA GLU A 54 7.48 0.56 10.86
C GLU A 54 7.81 1.23 12.20
N LYS A 55 8.18 2.52 12.19
CA LYS A 55 8.56 3.26 13.40
C LYS A 55 7.37 3.53 14.31
N GLU A 56 6.25 3.96 13.75
CA GLU A 56 5.09 4.41 14.55
C GLU A 56 4.22 3.24 15.02
N PHE A 57 4.19 2.12 14.27
CA PHE A 57 3.35 0.96 14.61
C PHE A 57 4.15 -0.20 15.19
N GLY A 58 5.48 -0.12 15.17
CA GLY A 58 6.35 -1.21 15.61
C GLY A 58 6.17 -2.50 14.81
N VAL A 59 5.61 -2.39 13.59
CA VAL A 59 5.42 -3.52 12.69
C VAL A 59 6.65 -3.69 11.82
N LYS A 60 7.03 -4.93 11.54
CA LYS A 60 8.07 -5.23 10.55
C LYS A 60 7.41 -5.42 9.20
N ILE A 61 7.79 -4.60 8.22
CA ILE A 61 7.33 -4.74 6.84
C ILE A 61 8.39 -5.53 6.07
N GLU A 62 8.03 -6.71 5.60
CA GLU A 62 8.90 -7.56 4.80
C GLU A 62 8.57 -7.39 3.33
N ARG A 63 9.56 -6.96 2.55
CA ARG A 63 9.44 -6.93 1.09
C ARG A 63 9.53 -8.35 0.54
N TRP A 64 8.45 -8.81 -0.08
CA TRP A 64 8.37 -10.07 -0.79
C TRP A 64 8.43 -9.82 -2.30
N ILE A 65 9.30 -10.55 -3.00
CA ILE A 65 9.46 -10.47 -4.45
C ILE A 65 9.50 -11.88 -4.99
N GLU A 66 8.62 -12.20 -5.94
CA GLU A 66 8.64 -13.49 -6.63
C GLU A 66 8.40 -13.36 -8.14
N LYS A 67 8.95 -14.30 -8.89
CA LYS A 67 8.81 -14.35 -10.36
C LYS A 67 7.49 -15.02 -10.74
N ASP A 68 6.55 -14.24 -11.27
CA ASP A 68 5.36 -14.77 -11.94
C ASP A 68 5.73 -15.15 -13.38
N LYS A 69 5.98 -16.45 -13.62
CA LYS A 69 6.34 -16.97 -14.95
C LYS A 69 5.13 -17.18 -15.85
N GLU A 70 3.93 -17.26 -15.29
CA GLU A 70 2.69 -17.55 -16.02
C GLU A 70 1.97 -16.27 -16.43
N GLY A 71 2.32 -15.13 -15.82
CA GLY A 71 1.66 -13.85 -16.07
C GLY A 71 0.29 -13.76 -15.40
N MET A 72 0.08 -14.46 -14.28
CA MET A 72 -1.14 -14.39 -13.49
C MET A 72 -1.51 -12.96 -13.06
N VAL A 73 -0.52 -12.12 -12.76
CA VAL A 73 -0.77 -10.75 -12.28
C VAL A 73 -0.94 -9.77 -13.44
N TYR A 74 0.04 -9.72 -14.34
CA TYR A 74 0.16 -8.68 -15.38
C TYR A 74 -0.07 -9.18 -16.81
N ASP A 75 -0.60 -10.40 -16.97
CA ASP A 75 -0.85 -11.04 -18.26
C ASP A 75 0.45 -11.28 -19.09
N HIS A 76 1.62 -11.16 -18.46
CA HIS A 76 2.93 -11.55 -18.99
C HIS A 76 3.94 -11.86 -17.86
N PRO A 77 5.01 -12.63 -18.13
CA PRO A 77 6.01 -12.96 -17.11
C PRO A 77 6.66 -11.72 -16.51
N SER A 78 6.63 -11.61 -15.18
CA SER A 78 7.02 -10.39 -14.45
C SER A 78 7.51 -10.70 -13.04
N ASP A 79 8.22 -9.75 -12.45
CA ASP A 79 8.50 -9.79 -11.01
C ASP A 79 7.29 -9.16 -10.28
N VAL A 80 6.78 -9.85 -9.27
CA VAL A 80 5.69 -9.39 -8.42
C VAL A 80 6.26 -9.00 -7.08
N GLU A 81 6.05 -7.74 -6.69
CA GLU A 81 6.46 -7.18 -5.40
C GLU A 81 5.23 -6.90 -4.53
N LEU A 82 5.33 -7.32 -3.26
CA LEU A 82 4.37 -7.03 -2.20
C LEU A 82 5.11 -6.68 -0.91
N ASP A 83 4.52 -5.80 -0.11
CA ASP A 83 4.95 -5.56 1.26
C ASP A 83 4.07 -6.37 2.21
N VAL A 84 4.70 -7.14 3.09
CA VAL A 84 4.03 -8.13 3.93
C VAL A 84 4.28 -7.82 5.39
N VAL A 85 3.21 -7.73 6.19
CA VAL A 85 3.30 -7.65 7.64
C VAL A 85 2.78 -8.96 8.24
N LYS A 86 3.55 -9.55 9.15
CA LYS A 86 3.21 -10.78 9.88
C LYS A 86 3.21 -10.51 11.39
N ASP A 87 2.05 -10.19 11.95
CA ASP A 87 1.86 -9.97 13.40
C ASP A 87 0.63 -10.74 13.90
N GLY A 88 0.75 -12.07 13.97
CA GLY A 88 -0.37 -12.97 14.27
C GLY A 88 -1.46 -13.05 13.18
N LYS A 89 -1.49 -12.08 12.27
CA LYS A 89 -2.26 -12.03 11.02
C LYS A 89 -1.35 -11.61 9.88
N THR A 90 -1.66 -12.06 8.67
CA THR A 90 -0.94 -11.70 7.45
C THR A 90 -1.65 -10.53 6.78
N MET A 91 -0.96 -9.41 6.62
CA MET A 91 -1.45 -8.26 5.87
C MET A 91 -0.55 -8.02 4.67
N LEU A 92 -1.16 -7.81 3.50
CA LEU A 92 -0.48 -7.34 2.31
C LEU A 92 -0.74 -5.84 2.16
N ILE A 93 0.33 -5.10 1.90
CA ILE A 93 0.32 -3.64 1.79
C ILE A 93 0.83 -3.25 0.39
N GLU A 94 0.10 -2.36 -0.29
CA GLU A 94 0.60 -1.63 -1.46
C GLU A 94 0.73 -0.15 -1.10
N VAL A 95 1.88 0.45 -1.39
CA VAL A 95 2.11 1.88 -1.22
C VAL A 95 2.25 2.53 -2.59
N SER A 96 1.35 3.46 -2.91
CA SER A 96 1.34 4.20 -4.18
C SER A 96 1.12 5.70 -3.95
N SER A 97 1.68 6.54 -4.83
CA SER A 97 1.43 7.99 -4.83
C SER A 97 0.06 8.37 -5.39
N HIS A 98 -0.59 7.49 -6.15
CA HIS A 98 -1.93 7.65 -6.71
C HIS A 98 -2.54 6.26 -6.93
N VAL A 99 -3.79 6.05 -6.54
CA VAL A 99 -4.52 4.81 -6.83
C VAL A 99 -5.71 5.06 -7.76
N LYS A 100 -5.70 4.38 -8.91
CA LYS A 100 -6.78 4.36 -9.91
C LYS A 100 -7.58 3.07 -9.80
N ALA A 101 -8.76 3.05 -10.42
CA ALA A 101 -9.60 1.85 -10.44
C ALA A 101 -8.90 0.64 -11.08
N SER A 102 -7.97 0.85 -12.02
CA SER A 102 -7.18 -0.23 -12.64
C SER A 102 -6.18 -0.91 -11.69
N ASP A 103 -5.77 -0.22 -10.63
CA ASP A 103 -4.74 -0.73 -9.71
C ASP A 103 -5.34 -1.72 -8.70
N ILE A 104 -6.65 -1.59 -8.43
CA ILE A 104 -7.40 -2.46 -7.52
C ILE A 104 -7.39 -3.94 -7.96
N PRO A 105 -7.79 -4.30 -9.20
CA PRO A 105 -7.74 -5.69 -9.64
C PRO A 105 -6.31 -6.21 -9.74
N ILE A 106 -5.33 -5.35 -10.03
CA ILE A 106 -3.91 -5.74 -10.05
C ILE A 106 -3.47 -6.15 -8.65
N PHE A 107 -3.76 -5.33 -7.63
CA PHE A 107 -3.40 -5.66 -6.25
C PHE A 107 -4.11 -6.93 -5.77
N ARG A 108 -5.37 -7.14 -6.16
CA ARG A 108 -6.08 -8.40 -5.89
C ARG A 108 -5.37 -9.62 -6.51
N ARG A 109 -4.97 -9.53 -7.78
CA ARG A 109 -4.22 -10.62 -8.44
C ARG A 109 -2.86 -10.86 -7.78
N LYS A 110 -2.18 -9.82 -7.32
CA LYS A 110 -0.95 -9.98 -6.52
C LYS A 110 -1.21 -10.78 -5.25
N ALA A 111 -2.32 -10.50 -4.54
CA ALA A 111 -2.69 -11.25 -3.35
C ALA A 111 -3.03 -12.73 -3.65
N GLU A 112 -3.77 -12.98 -4.72
CA GLU A 112 -4.06 -14.35 -5.20
C GLU A 112 -2.76 -15.10 -5.58
N PHE A 113 -1.82 -14.43 -6.24
CA PHE A 113 -0.51 -14.97 -6.57
C PHE A 113 0.32 -15.27 -5.31
N TYR A 114 0.32 -14.36 -4.34
CA TYR A 114 0.96 -14.58 -3.04
C TYR A 114 0.40 -15.82 -2.33
N GLU A 115 -0.93 -15.97 -2.28
CA GLU A 115 -1.58 -17.15 -1.68
C GLU A 115 -1.20 -18.43 -2.43
N LYS A 116 -1.22 -18.42 -3.77
CA LYS A 116 -0.82 -19.56 -4.61
C LYS A 116 0.62 -20.00 -4.35
N VAL A 117 1.55 -19.05 -4.20
CA VAL A 117 2.99 -19.34 -4.02
C VAL A 117 3.31 -19.76 -2.59
N THR A 118 2.70 -19.10 -1.60
CA THR A 118 3.07 -19.29 -0.19
C THR A 118 2.16 -20.27 0.57
N GLY A 119 0.98 -20.57 0.03
CA GLY A 119 -0.08 -21.29 0.73
C GLY A 119 -0.74 -20.48 1.86
N VAL A 120 -0.41 -19.19 2.00
CA VAL A 120 -0.92 -18.32 3.05
C VAL A 120 -1.87 -17.30 2.43
N ARG A 121 -3.15 -17.39 2.82
CA ARG A 121 -4.14 -16.37 2.51
C ARG A 121 -3.95 -15.16 3.41
N ALA A 122 -3.91 -13.96 2.83
CA ALA A 122 -3.85 -12.73 3.60
C ALA A 122 -5.17 -12.48 4.34
N ASP A 123 -5.09 -12.05 5.59
CA ASP A 123 -6.24 -11.65 6.40
C ASP A 123 -6.76 -10.27 5.97
N ARG A 124 -5.86 -9.39 5.50
CA ARG A 124 -6.16 -8.01 5.12
C ARG A 124 -5.35 -7.58 3.90
N LEU A 125 -6.01 -6.85 3.01
CA LEU A 125 -5.40 -6.19 1.86
C LEU A 125 -5.52 -4.69 2.07
N VAL A 126 -4.39 -4.00 2.12
CA VAL A 126 -4.33 -2.58 2.47
C VAL A 126 -3.58 -1.82 1.37
N ILE A 127 -4.16 -0.72 0.92
CA ILE A 127 -3.48 0.25 0.06
C ILE A 127 -3.32 1.54 0.84
N VAL A 128 -2.10 2.08 0.84
CA VAL A 128 -1.76 3.36 1.46
C VAL A 128 -1.36 4.32 0.36
N THR A 129 -2.08 5.42 0.25
CA THR A 129 -1.89 6.40 -0.82
C THR A 129 -2.27 7.81 -0.37
N PRO A 130 -1.68 8.89 -0.90
CA PRO A 130 -2.16 10.23 -0.59
C PRO A 130 -3.39 10.60 -1.43
N TYR A 131 -3.65 9.90 -2.53
CA TYR A 131 -4.75 10.19 -3.43
C TYR A 131 -5.30 8.91 -4.09
N ALA A 132 -6.62 8.75 -4.09
CA ALA A 132 -7.31 7.67 -4.77
C ALA A 132 -8.50 8.24 -5.55
N ASP A 133 -8.71 7.76 -6.77
CA ASP A 133 -9.91 8.09 -7.55
C ASP A 133 -11.16 7.52 -6.84
N ASP A 134 -12.31 8.21 -6.91
CA ASP A 134 -13.57 7.74 -6.30
C ASP A 134 -13.95 6.32 -6.74
N ARG A 135 -13.77 6.02 -8.03
CA ARG A 135 -14.01 4.66 -8.57
C ARG A 135 -13.09 3.61 -7.97
N ALA A 136 -11.87 3.98 -7.59
CA ALA A 136 -10.94 3.08 -6.92
C ALA A 136 -11.41 2.76 -5.49
N LEU A 137 -11.93 3.77 -4.77
CA LEU A 137 -12.51 3.59 -3.43
C LEU A 137 -13.75 2.69 -3.46
N GLU A 138 -14.65 2.91 -4.42
CA GLU A 138 -15.84 2.08 -4.64
C GLU A 138 -15.45 0.62 -4.90
N MET A 139 -14.56 0.38 -5.87
CA MET A 139 -14.13 -0.96 -6.26
C MET A 139 -13.34 -1.67 -5.15
N ALA A 140 -12.49 -0.95 -4.42
CA ALA A 140 -11.74 -1.50 -3.30
C ALA A 140 -12.68 -2.04 -2.22
N LYS A 141 -13.75 -1.30 -1.91
CA LYS A 141 -14.78 -1.74 -0.96
C LYS A 141 -15.46 -3.04 -1.41
N GLU A 142 -15.76 -3.18 -2.70
CA GLU A 142 -16.35 -4.42 -3.25
C GLU A 142 -15.42 -5.62 -3.11
N PHE A 143 -14.10 -5.43 -3.24
CA PHE A 143 -13.11 -6.50 -3.12
C PHE A 143 -12.54 -6.71 -1.71
N GLY A 144 -13.05 -5.99 -0.71
CA GLY A 144 -12.55 -6.08 0.68
C GLY A 144 -11.12 -5.57 0.83
N ILE A 145 -10.73 -4.59 0.00
CA ILE A 145 -9.44 -3.90 0.05
C ILE A 145 -9.64 -2.58 0.80
N GLU A 146 -8.84 -2.37 1.83
CA GLU A 146 -8.86 -1.15 2.62
C GLU A 146 -7.97 -0.09 1.95
N ILE A 147 -8.49 1.11 1.74
CA ILE A 147 -7.70 2.25 1.24
C ILE A 147 -7.58 3.30 2.32
N TYR A 148 -6.34 3.57 2.75
CA TYR A 148 -6.01 4.72 3.58
C TYR A 148 -5.52 5.84 2.67
N THR A 149 -6.42 6.80 2.42
CA THR A 149 -6.17 7.98 1.58
C THR A 149 -6.44 9.29 2.30
N LYS A 150 -5.92 10.42 1.78
CA LYS A 150 -6.32 11.76 2.22
C LYS A 150 -7.76 12.02 1.75
N VAL A 151 -8.72 11.80 2.64
CA VAL A 151 -10.06 12.39 2.52
C VAL A 151 -9.95 13.88 2.79
#